data_AF-A0AAX0WTA0-F1
#
_entry.id   AF-A0AAX0WTA0-F1
#
_cell.length_a   1.000
_cell.length_b   1.000
_cell.length_c   1.000
_cell.angle_alpha   90.00
_cell.angle_beta   90.00
_cell.angle_gamma   90.00
#
_symmetry.space_group_name_H-M   'P 1'
#
loop_
_entity.id
_entity.type
_entity.pdbx_description
1 polymer ?
#
loop_
_entity_poly.entity_id
_entity_poly.type
_entity_poly.pdbx_seq_one_letter_code
_entity_poly.pdbx_strand_id
1 'polypeptide(L)'
;MIFAISDLEKDIYLEAKGPLAQRIDFAWEVYSDEKSNEQNKKHALKFLIYAFDLTKTEDINKHLISLMEDRNKYKDQNPHYIPGKAPKSLSQLLEPGQRNLEDAEKQDAAMRKALKEARAKKEILSINKESQEADREQHIRYLSPEERTQHRIVIRDKRFLQNAEPVNTSRMISHGKRGYAAFTLNANGELYLFEHNEGADHIAHSSMTAGSPVIAAGEIKIENGVLKAITTHSGHYRPSLFNIHRALEYFSHNNVDISQAVVVTFTNPSLKGIESKPVTMWMPGPVTRFETPADKVYKSIDTILDENIQSINKDITRYRSSIVTSIYKIKDKAFGSTLTEDRAKVASDFVTKLTEFKQKLNTDLTSAELNDTIKSLNKLITDHEERNRALAKGGRLESKFCSFKEHLLQLHSEYTGRAEQMKLRS
;
A
#
# COMPACT_ATOMS: atom_id res chain seq x y z
N MET A 1 25.38 5.05 -17.32
CA MET A 1 25.90 3.87 -18.04
C MET A 1 25.45 4.00 -19.50
N ILE A 2 26.27 3.63 -20.48
CA ILE A 2 25.89 3.69 -21.91
C ILE A 2 25.55 2.27 -22.34
N PHE A 3 24.35 2.05 -22.88
CA PHE A 3 23.93 0.77 -23.44
C PHE A 3 24.48 0.61 -24.86
N ALA A 4 24.93 -0.60 -25.18
CA ALA A 4 25.33 -0.99 -26.53
C ALA A 4 24.32 -1.96 -27.14
N ILE A 5 24.24 -1.98 -28.47
CA ILE A 5 23.36 -2.92 -29.21
C ILE A 5 23.62 -4.38 -28.79
N SER A 6 24.87 -4.74 -28.47
CA SER A 6 25.23 -6.08 -27.99
C SER A 6 24.56 -6.47 -26.68
N ASP A 7 24.14 -5.50 -25.84
CA ASP A 7 23.48 -5.79 -24.56
C ASP A 7 22.05 -6.36 -24.76
N LEU A 8 21.42 -6.11 -25.91
CA LEU A 8 20.02 -6.49 -26.18
C LEU A 8 19.76 -8.00 -26.11
N GLU A 9 20.78 -8.83 -26.33
CA GLU A 9 20.61 -10.28 -26.42
C GLU A 9 20.33 -10.92 -25.06
N LYS A 10 21.09 -10.53 -24.03
CA LYS A 10 21.06 -11.17 -22.71
C LYS A 10 21.24 -10.18 -21.59
N ASP A 11 22.19 -9.27 -21.72
CA ASP A 11 22.55 -8.46 -20.57
C ASP A 11 21.50 -7.41 -20.24
N ILE A 12 20.66 -7.00 -21.20
CA ILE A 12 19.56 -6.07 -20.96
C ILE A 12 18.57 -6.60 -19.90
N TYR A 13 18.52 -7.91 -19.65
CA TYR A 13 17.69 -8.48 -18.59
C TYR A 13 18.34 -8.41 -17.20
N LEU A 14 19.65 -8.16 -17.13
CA LEU A 14 20.41 -8.07 -15.89
C LEU A 14 20.21 -6.69 -15.24
N GLU A 15 19.83 -6.71 -13.98
CA GLU A 15 19.70 -5.51 -13.16
C GLU A 15 21.04 -4.75 -13.03
N ALA A 16 22.17 -5.47 -13.10
CA ALA A 16 23.50 -4.86 -13.12
C ALA A 16 23.76 -3.92 -14.32
N LYS A 17 22.95 -3.99 -15.40
CA LYS A 17 23.05 -3.06 -16.54
C LYS A 17 22.32 -1.73 -16.31
N GLY A 18 21.83 -1.47 -15.10
CA GLY A 18 21.29 -0.17 -14.72
C GLY A 18 19.76 -0.12 -14.70
N PRO A 19 19.20 1.04 -14.32
CA PRO A 19 17.79 1.16 -13.97
C PRO A 19 16.87 0.66 -15.08
N LEU A 20 15.82 -0.09 -14.70
CA LEU A 20 14.84 -0.66 -15.64
C LEU A 20 14.27 0.41 -16.59
N ALA A 21 14.00 1.60 -16.06
CA ALA A 21 13.53 2.76 -16.82
C ALA A 21 14.46 3.16 -17.97
N GLN A 22 15.78 3.19 -17.73
CA GLN A 22 16.77 3.52 -18.76
C GLN A 22 16.92 2.38 -19.79
N ARG A 23 16.83 1.12 -19.33
CA ARG A 23 16.82 -0.05 -20.22
C ARG A 23 15.61 -0.05 -21.16
N ILE A 24 14.44 0.37 -20.65
CA ILE A 24 13.22 0.54 -21.44
C ILE A 24 13.42 1.63 -22.50
N ASP A 25 13.95 2.80 -22.11
CA ASP A 25 14.18 3.91 -23.05
C ASP A 25 15.13 3.48 -24.18
N PHE A 26 16.23 2.81 -23.83
CA PHE A 26 17.19 2.28 -24.81
C PHE A 26 16.54 1.24 -25.75
N ALA A 27 15.81 0.28 -25.21
CA ALA A 27 15.11 -0.71 -26.05
C ALA A 27 14.07 -0.05 -26.96
N TRP A 28 13.34 0.95 -26.47
CA TRP A 28 12.37 1.68 -27.28
C TRP A 28 13.03 2.46 -28.41
N GLU A 29 14.15 3.12 -28.15
CA GLU A 29 14.93 3.83 -29.18
C GLU A 29 15.34 2.88 -30.31
N VAL A 30 15.89 1.72 -29.99
CA VAL A 30 16.27 0.70 -30.99
C VAL A 30 15.05 0.12 -31.71
N TYR A 31 13.94 -0.12 -31.00
CA TYR A 31 12.74 -0.71 -31.59
C TYR A 31 12.05 0.24 -32.59
N SER A 32 11.95 1.52 -32.21
CA SER A 32 11.23 2.55 -32.97
C SER A 32 12.05 3.18 -34.11
N ASP A 33 13.38 3.06 -34.09
CA ASP A 33 14.26 3.59 -35.13
C ASP A 33 14.11 2.81 -36.45
N GLU A 34 13.73 3.50 -37.52
CA GLU A 34 13.61 2.94 -38.86
C GLU A 34 14.92 2.33 -39.38
N LYS A 35 16.08 2.88 -38.97
CA LYS A 35 17.40 2.43 -39.41
C LYS A 35 17.90 1.17 -38.71
N SER A 36 17.28 0.79 -37.59
CA SER A 36 17.68 -0.39 -36.83
C SER A 36 17.31 -1.69 -37.54
N ASN A 37 18.24 -2.65 -37.60
CA ASN A 37 18.03 -3.92 -38.26
C ASN A 37 16.98 -4.80 -37.55
N GLU A 38 16.42 -5.75 -38.28
CA GLU A 38 15.32 -6.61 -37.81
C GLU A 38 15.66 -7.41 -36.54
N GLN A 39 16.90 -7.93 -36.44
CA GLN A 39 17.32 -8.72 -35.29
C GLN A 39 17.38 -7.88 -34.01
N ASN A 40 17.94 -6.68 -34.10
CA ASN A 40 18.02 -5.74 -32.98
C ASN A 40 16.62 -5.31 -32.54
N LYS A 41 15.74 -4.99 -33.49
CA LYS A 41 14.32 -4.69 -33.22
C LYS A 41 13.63 -5.85 -32.52
N LYS A 42 13.88 -7.08 -32.93
CA LYS A 42 13.32 -8.28 -32.30
C LYS A 42 13.80 -8.46 -30.86
N HIS A 43 15.09 -8.24 -30.58
CA HIS A 43 15.60 -8.30 -29.21
C HIS A 43 15.05 -7.18 -28.33
N ALA A 44 15.01 -5.95 -28.84
CA ALA A 44 14.40 -4.81 -28.16
C ALA A 44 12.91 -5.06 -27.85
N LEU A 45 12.14 -5.54 -28.84
CA LEU A 45 10.73 -5.88 -28.65
C LEU A 45 10.53 -6.96 -27.58
N LYS A 46 11.35 -8.02 -27.60
CA LYS A 46 11.30 -9.06 -26.55
C LYS A 46 11.53 -8.46 -25.17
N PHE A 47 12.50 -7.56 -25.03
CA PHE A 47 12.75 -6.89 -23.77
C PHE A 47 11.61 -5.95 -23.36
N LEU A 48 11.01 -5.20 -24.28
CA LEU A 48 9.86 -4.33 -23.99
C LEU A 48 8.63 -5.15 -23.54
N ILE A 49 8.35 -6.27 -24.22
CA ILE A 49 7.34 -7.24 -23.79
C ILE A 49 7.65 -7.75 -22.37
N TYR A 50 8.92 -8.04 -22.11
CA TYR A 50 9.39 -8.45 -20.78
C TYR A 50 9.16 -7.38 -19.72
N ALA A 51 9.62 -6.16 -19.98
CA ALA A 51 9.64 -5.06 -19.01
C ALA A 51 8.23 -4.60 -18.66
N PHE A 52 7.34 -4.52 -19.66
CA PHE A 52 5.95 -4.10 -19.47
C PHE A 52 4.99 -5.23 -19.11
N ASP A 53 5.47 -6.48 -19.05
CA ASP A 53 4.66 -7.67 -18.78
C ASP A 53 3.45 -7.81 -19.74
N LEU A 54 3.70 -7.60 -21.04
CA LEU A 54 2.66 -7.63 -22.07
C LEU A 54 2.25 -9.08 -22.37
N THR A 55 1.04 -9.45 -21.95
CA THR A 55 0.48 -10.81 -22.16
C THR A 55 -0.36 -10.96 -23.42
N LYS A 56 -0.89 -9.85 -23.95
CA LYS A 56 -1.63 -9.80 -25.22
C LYS A 56 -0.77 -9.12 -26.28
N THR A 57 -0.55 -9.81 -27.40
CA THR A 57 0.33 -9.34 -28.49
C THR A 57 -0.44 -8.77 -29.69
N GLU A 58 -1.77 -8.86 -29.68
CA GLU A 58 -2.64 -8.12 -30.61
C GLU A 58 -2.36 -6.62 -30.47
N ASP A 59 -2.16 -5.93 -31.60
CA ASP A 59 -1.84 -4.50 -31.66
C ASP A 59 -0.68 -4.04 -30.75
N ILE A 60 0.34 -4.89 -30.56
CA ILE A 60 1.45 -4.63 -29.65
C ILE A 60 2.12 -3.25 -29.86
N ASN A 61 2.24 -2.80 -31.11
CA ASN A 61 2.80 -1.50 -31.44
C ASN A 61 1.96 -0.36 -30.85
N LYS A 62 0.63 -0.45 -30.95
CA LYS A 62 -0.28 0.55 -30.40
C LYS A 62 -0.16 0.62 -28.87
N HIS A 63 -0.08 -0.54 -28.21
CA HIS A 63 0.12 -0.60 -26.76
C HIS A 63 1.48 0.00 -26.35
N LEU A 64 2.57 -0.37 -27.02
CA LEU A 64 3.90 0.15 -26.73
C LEU A 64 3.99 1.66 -26.97
N ILE A 65 3.41 2.18 -28.06
CA ILE A 65 3.33 3.63 -28.32
C ILE A 65 2.62 4.32 -27.16
N SER A 66 1.44 3.84 -26.76
CA SER A 66 0.67 4.44 -25.66
C SER A 66 1.44 4.44 -24.33
N LEU A 67 2.12 3.35 -24.00
CA LEU A 67 2.96 3.27 -22.79
C LEU A 67 4.13 4.25 -22.86
N MET A 68 4.80 4.36 -24.01
CA MET A 68 5.95 5.25 -24.15
C MET A 68 5.55 6.72 -24.21
N GLU A 69 4.40 7.06 -24.78
CA GLU A 69 3.80 8.40 -24.69
C GLU A 69 3.52 8.81 -23.23
N ASP A 70 2.90 7.93 -22.45
CA ASP A 70 2.62 8.17 -21.03
C ASP A 70 3.92 8.32 -20.22
N ARG A 71 4.94 7.49 -20.46
CA ARG A 71 6.27 7.67 -19.86
C ARG A 71 6.89 9.02 -20.26
N ASN A 72 6.87 9.37 -21.54
CA ASN A 72 7.46 10.63 -22.04
C ASN A 72 6.82 11.87 -21.43
N LYS A 73 5.56 11.80 -21.01
CA LYS A 73 4.88 12.90 -20.31
C LYS A 73 5.52 13.26 -18.96
N TYR A 74 6.12 12.28 -18.27
CA TYR A 74 6.54 12.45 -16.87
C TYR A 74 8.01 12.13 -16.59
N LYS A 75 8.74 11.52 -17.53
CA LYS A 75 10.11 11.03 -17.30
C LYS A 75 11.11 12.14 -16.94
N ASP A 76 10.87 13.38 -17.38
CA ASP A 76 11.75 14.51 -17.07
C ASP A 76 11.65 14.92 -15.60
N GLN A 77 10.45 14.83 -15.01
CA GLN A 77 10.24 15.09 -13.57
C GLN A 77 10.51 13.84 -12.71
N ASN A 78 10.23 12.66 -13.24
CA ASN A 78 10.41 11.38 -12.57
C ASN A 78 11.05 10.33 -13.50
N PRO A 79 12.39 10.28 -13.58
CA PRO A 79 13.10 9.37 -14.48
C PRO A 79 12.78 7.89 -14.27
N HIS A 80 12.42 7.51 -13.04
CA HIS A 80 12.13 6.14 -12.61
C HIS A 80 10.68 5.70 -12.89
N TYR A 81 9.82 6.60 -13.37
CA TYR A 81 8.41 6.28 -13.61
C TYR A 81 8.21 5.30 -14.76
N ILE A 82 7.65 4.12 -14.47
CA ILE A 82 7.27 3.15 -15.50
C ILE A 82 5.74 2.99 -15.47
N PRO A 83 5.03 3.26 -16.59
CA PRO A 83 3.60 3.06 -16.70
C PRO A 83 3.17 1.65 -16.28
N GLY A 84 2.09 1.58 -15.49
CA GLY A 84 1.54 0.32 -15.00
C GLY A 84 2.33 -0.38 -13.87
N LYS A 85 3.53 0.09 -13.51
CA LYS A 85 4.34 -0.54 -12.45
C LYS A 85 4.17 0.08 -11.06
N ALA A 86 3.66 1.30 -10.97
CA ALA A 86 3.45 1.98 -9.68
C ALA A 86 2.28 1.37 -8.88
N PRO A 87 2.32 1.35 -7.53
CA PRO A 87 1.20 0.93 -6.70
C PRO A 87 -0.03 1.83 -6.93
N LYS A 88 -1.19 1.22 -7.22
CA LYS A 88 -2.46 1.93 -7.50
C LYS A 88 -2.86 2.88 -6.38
N SER A 89 -2.56 2.53 -5.13
CA SER A 89 -2.94 3.34 -3.97
C SER A 89 -2.31 4.74 -3.95
N LEU A 90 -1.14 4.91 -4.57
CA LEU A 90 -0.51 6.22 -4.73
C LEU A 90 -0.90 6.93 -6.01
N SER A 91 -1.35 6.19 -7.04
CA SER A 91 -1.70 6.82 -8.30
C SER A 91 -2.91 7.75 -8.22
N GLN A 92 -3.70 7.64 -7.15
CA GLN A 92 -4.81 8.54 -6.86
C GLN A 92 -4.39 9.77 -6.01
N LEU A 93 -3.23 9.73 -5.36
CA LEU A 93 -2.76 10.79 -4.46
C LEU A 93 -1.74 11.71 -5.12
N LEU A 94 -0.89 11.14 -5.99
CA LEU A 94 0.21 11.83 -6.63
C LEU A 94 0.23 11.47 -8.12
N GLU A 95 0.32 12.49 -8.97
CA GLU A 95 0.56 12.29 -10.41
C GLU A 95 1.93 11.64 -10.64
N PRO A 96 2.15 10.90 -11.75
CA PRO A 96 3.41 10.20 -11.97
C PRO A 96 4.68 11.05 -11.85
N GLY A 97 4.66 12.29 -12.38
CA GLY A 97 5.78 13.22 -12.26
C GLY A 97 6.11 13.64 -10.82
N GLN A 98 5.18 13.45 -9.88
CA GLN A 98 5.30 13.82 -8.47
C GLN A 98 5.77 12.66 -7.58
N ARG A 99 5.91 11.45 -8.12
CA ARG A 99 6.24 10.24 -7.34
C ARG A 99 7.74 10.02 -7.15
N ASN A 100 8.59 10.88 -7.70
CA ASN A 100 9.98 10.92 -7.29
C ASN A 100 10.06 11.53 -5.89
N LEU A 101 10.01 10.67 -4.88
CA LEU A 101 10.03 11.10 -3.48
C LEU A 101 11.45 11.26 -2.93
N GLU A 102 12.47 11.04 -3.77
CA GLU A 102 13.82 11.50 -3.48
C GLU A 102 13.79 13.02 -3.32
N ASP A 103 14.46 13.52 -2.29
CA ASP A 103 14.44 14.93 -1.92
C ASP A 103 13.04 15.53 -1.68
N ALA A 104 12.15 14.78 -1.02
CA ALA A 104 10.80 15.24 -0.64
C ALA A 104 10.73 16.65 0.00
N GLU A 105 11.82 17.13 0.61
CA GLU A 105 11.94 18.47 1.20
C GLU A 105 12.13 19.58 0.16
N LYS A 106 12.73 19.28 -1.00
CA LYS A 106 12.93 20.22 -2.12
C LYS A 106 11.68 20.38 -2.99
N GLN A 107 10.69 19.48 -2.83
CA GLN A 107 9.42 19.54 -3.54
C GLN A 107 8.63 20.82 -3.20
N ASP A 108 7.67 21.23 -4.04
CA ASP A 108 6.89 22.44 -3.82
C ASP A 108 5.97 22.36 -2.58
N ALA A 109 5.35 23.49 -2.20
CA ALA A 109 4.52 23.58 -1.01
C ALA A 109 3.25 22.69 -1.07
N ALA A 110 2.65 22.52 -2.25
CA ALA A 110 1.49 21.66 -2.43
C ALA A 110 1.88 20.19 -2.29
N MET A 111 3.02 19.79 -2.85
CA MET A 111 3.58 18.45 -2.72
C MET A 111 3.93 18.11 -1.27
N ARG A 112 4.63 19.01 -0.57
CA ARG A 112 4.94 18.82 0.86
C ARG A 112 3.68 18.62 1.70
N LYS A 113 2.60 19.36 1.39
CA LYS A 113 1.30 19.19 2.04
C LYS A 113 0.71 17.81 1.75
N ALA A 114 0.68 17.38 0.48
CA ALA A 114 0.17 16.06 0.08
C ALA A 114 0.95 14.92 0.78
N LEU A 115 2.28 15.00 0.82
CA LEU A 115 3.12 14.00 1.51
C LEU A 115 2.89 14.00 3.02
N LYS A 116 2.71 15.17 3.64
CA LYS A 116 2.36 15.28 5.06
C LYS A 116 1.00 14.63 5.35
N GLU A 117 0.01 14.83 4.49
CA GLU A 117 -1.30 14.20 4.61
C GLU A 117 -1.23 12.68 4.39
N ALA A 118 -0.49 12.22 3.38
CA ALA A 118 -0.29 10.79 3.12
C ALA A 118 0.42 10.09 4.29
N ARG A 119 1.43 10.73 4.90
CA ARG A 119 2.08 10.25 6.14
C ARG A 119 1.11 10.19 7.32
N ALA A 120 0.31 11.25 7.52
CA ALA A 120 -0.67 11.29 8.60
C ALA A 120 -1.71 10.17 8.47
N LYS A 121 -2.05 9.79 7.22
CA LYS A 121 -2.92 8.67 6.87
C LYS A 121 -2.20 7.31 6.83
N LYS A 122 -0.89 7.28 7.09
CA LYS A 122 0.01 6.11 6.99
C LYS A 122 0.04 5.43 5.62
N GLU A 123 -0.29 6.16 4.56
CA GLU A 123 -0.25 5.69 3.17
C GLU A 123 1.18 5.60 2.62
N ILE A 124 2.09 6.36 3.24
CA ILE A 124 3.53 6.26 3.05
C ILE A 124 4.22 6.23 4.42
N LEU A 125 5.30 5.47 4.50
CA LEU A 125 6.22 5.43 5.62
C LEU A 125 7.36 6.40 5.37
N SER A 126 7.82 7.06 6.43
CA SER A 126 9.01 7.89 6.38
C SER A 126 9.81 7.67 7.65
N ILE A 127 11.12 7.77 7.52
CA ILE A 127 12.03 7.65 8.64
C ILE A 127 11.77 8.84 9.56
N ASN A 128 11.55 8.57 10.85
CA ASN A 128 11.40 9.62 11.85
C ASN A 128 12.76 10.28 12.16
N LYS A 129 12.75 11.48 12.76
CA LYS A 129 13.98 12.24 13.05
C LYS A 129 14.99 11.46 13.90
N GLU A 130 14.52 10.73 14.90
CA GLU A 130 15.38 9.93 15.79
C GLU A 130 16.10 8.83 15.01
N SER A 131 15.39 8.16 14.10
CA SER A 131 15.94 7.11 13.25
C SER A 131 16.89 7.67 12.18
N GLN A 132 16.64 8.88 11.67
CA GLN A 132 17.61 9.56 10.81
C GLN A 132 18.91 9.91 11.55
N GLU A 133 18.83 10.24 12.85
CA GLU A 133 20.02 10.43 13.70
C GLU A 133 20.75 9.11 13.91
N ALA A 134 20.03 8.03 14.22
CA ALA A 134 20.61 6.70 14.36
C ALA A 134 21.32 6.24 13.07
N ASP A 135 20.69 6.43 11.90
CA ASP A 135 21.32 6.14 10.60
C ASP A 135 22.62 6.94 10.41
N ARG A 136 22.66 8.22 10.84
CA ARG A 136 23.86 9.05 10.79
C ARG A 136 24.96 8.53 11.72
N GLU A 137 24.61 8.17 12.95
CA GLU A 137 25.52 7.62 13.94
C GLU A 137 26.10 6.27 13.51
N GLN A 138 25.29 5.44 12.85
CA GLN A 138 25.69 4.14 12.30
C GLN A 138 26.37 4.25 10.93
N HIS A 139 26.55 5.45 10.40
CA HIS A 139 27.14 5.72 9.08
C HIS A 139 26.46 4.93 7.94
N ILE A 140 25.13 4.78 8.02
CA ILE A 140 24.35 4.07 6.99
C ILE A 140 24.55 4.76 5.63
N ARG A 141 24.89 3.95 4.63
CA ARG A 141 25.20 4.42 3.28
C ARG A 141 23.92 4.48 2.45
N TYR A 142 23.59 5.67 1.97
CA TYR A 142 22.54 5.84 0.97
C TYR A 142 23.08 5.46 -0.40
N LEU A 143 22.48 4.44 -1.03
CA LEU A 143 22.93 3.94 -2.32
C LEU A 143 22.44 4.86 -3.44
N SER A 144 23.24 5.00 -4.49
CA SER A 144 22.82 5.65 -5.74
C SER A 144 21.74 4.81 -6.46
N PRO A 145 20.94 5.40 -7.37
CA PRO A 145 20.00 4.62 -8.19
C PRO A 145 20.64 3.43 -8.91
N GLU A 146 21.87 3.60 -9.40
CA GLU A 146 22.66 2.55 -10.06
C GLU A 146 23.02 1.43 -9.09
N GLU A 147 23.54 1.76 -7.92
CA GLU A 147 23.90 0.77 -6.88
C GLU A 147 22.67 -0.03 -6.41
N ARG A 148 21.53 0.64 -6.22
CA ARG A 148 20.27 -0.02 -5.84
C ARG A 148 19.77 -0.99 -6.88
N THR A 149 20.14 -0.81 -8.15
CA THR A 149 19.64 -1.67 -9.21
C THR A 149 20.05 -3.13 -8.95
N GLN A 150 21.23 -3.39 -8.37
CA GLN A 150 21.65 -4.74 -8.01
C GLN A 150 20.70 -5.46 -7.02
N HIS A 151 19.95 -4.70 -6.24
CA HIS A 151 18.97 -5.20 -5.26
C HIS A 151 17.54 -5.26 -5.81
N ARG A 152 17.33 -4.82 -7.06
CA ARG A 152 16.00 -4.67 -7.64
C ARG A 152 15.37 -6.02 -7.94
N ILE A 153 14.11 -6.15 -7.52
CA ILE A 153 13.24 -7.27 -7.86
C ILE A 153 12.14 -6.79 -8.81
N VAL A 154 11.89 -7.60 -9.83
CA VAL A 154 10.79 -7.42 -10.78
C VAL A 154 9.76 -8.51 -10.54
N ILE A 155 8.47 -8.14 -10.53
CA ILE A 155 7.38 -9.12 -10.52
C ILE A 155 6.96 -9.36 -11.96
N ARG A 156 6.98 -10.63 -12.38
CA ARG A 156 6.57 -11.06 -13.71
C ARG A 156 6.09 -12.51 -13.67
N ASP A 157 5.10 -12.85 -14.51
CA ASP A 157 4.55 -14.21 -14.58
C ASP A 157 4.19 -14.74 -13.18
N LYS A 158 3.63 -13.86 -12.35
CA LYS A 158 3.21 -14.13 -10.97
C LYS A 158 4.34 -14.46 -10.00
N ARG A 159 5.61 -14.20 -10.38
CA ARG A 159 6.81 -14.54 -9.61
C ARG A 159 7.70 -13.34 -9.36
N PHE A 160 8.47 -13.39 -8.27
CA PHE A 160 9.54 -12.44 -7.98
C PHE A 160 10.82 -12.89 -8.67
N LEU A 161 11.36 -12.03 -9.53
CA LEU A 161 12.56 -12.29 -10.33
C LEU A 161 13.65 -11.26 -10.04
N GLN A 162 14.91 -11.72 -10.04
CA GLN A 162 16.10 -10.88 -10.05
C GLN A 162 16.98 -11.35 -11.21
N ASN A 163 17.42 -10.46 -12.09
CA ASN A 163 18.20 -10.83 -13.27
C ASN A 163 17.51 -11.92 -14.13
N ALA A 164 16.18 -11.83 -14.28
CA ALA A 164 15.31 -12.82 -14.94
C ALA A 164 15.24 -14.22 -14.29
N GLU A 165 15.85 -14.43 -13.12
CA GLU A 165 15.82 -15.69 -12.39
C GLU A 165 14.91 -15.62 -11.15
N PRO A 166 14.21 -16.73 -10.79
CA PRO A 166 13.37 -16.76 -9.60
C PRO A 166 14.16 -16.49 -8.30
N VAL A 167 13.69 -15.52 -7.51
CA VAL A 167 14.30 -15.16 -6.22
C VAL A 167 14.20 -16.32 -5.23
N ASN A 168 15.24 -16.51 -4.42
CA ASN A 168 15.22 -17.46 -3.31
C ASN A 168 15.97 -16.88 -2.10
N THR A 169 15.24 -16.62 -1.01
CA THR A 169 15.80 -16.01 0.21
C THR A 169 16.32 -17.04 1.21
N SER A 170 16.25 -18.36 0.93
CA SER A 170 16.61 -19.43 1.88
C SER A 170 18.03 -19.38 2.44
N ARG A 171 18.95 -18.74 1.69
CA ARG A 171 20.35 -18.53 2.09
C ARG A 171 20.61 -17.14 2.69
N MET A 172 19.63 -16.25 2.64
CA MET A 172 19.76 -14.87 3.11
C MET A 172 19.51 -14.76 4.61
N ILE A 173 20.10 -13.73 5.22
CA ILE A 173 19.89 -13.38 6.62
C ILE A 173 19.43 -11.92 6.75
N SER A 174 18.43 -11.68 7.58
CA SER A 174 17.93 -10.32 7.89
C SER A 174 17.53 -10.21 9.36
N HIS A 175 18.16 -9.29 10.10
CA HIS A 175 18.03 -9.14 11.56
C HIS A 175 18.07 -10.50 12.29
N GLY A 176 19.13 -11.27 12.01
CA GLY A 176 19.34 -12.61 12.57
C GLY A 176 18.39 -13.71 12.07
N LYS A 177 17.43 -13.42 11.18
CA LYS A 177 16.52 -14.43 10.62
C LYS A 177 17.08 -15.03 9.35
N ARG A 178 17.33 -16.33 9.38
CA ARG A 178 17.65 -17.11 8.19
C ARG A 178 16.40 -17.29 7.32
N GLY A 179 16.59 -17.19 6.01
CA GLY A 179 15.52 -17.36 5.03
C GLY A 179 14.76 -16.08 4.70
N TYR A 180 15.14 -14.94 5.28
CA TYR A 180 14.48 -13.66 5.08
C TYR A 180 15.44 -12.64 4.46
N ALA A 181 14.89 -11.79 3.61
CA ALA A 181 15.55 -10.58 3.11
C ALA A 181 14.80 -9.35 3.63
N ALA A 182 15.50 -8.26 3.90
CA ALA A 182 14.85 -6.96 4.05
C ALA A 182 14.26 -6.54 2.70
N PHE A 183 13.13 -5.83 2.73
CA PHE A 183 12.54 -5.24 1.53
C PHE A 183 12.12 -3.80 1.73
N THR A 184 12.15 -3.04 0.63
CA THR A 184 11.47 -1.74 0.50
C THR A 184 10.66 -1.71 -0.78
N LEU A 185 9.48 -1.08 -0.74
CA LEU A 185 8.62 -0.84 -1.89
C LEU A 185 8.31 0.66 -1.98
N ASN A 186 8.80 1.36 -2.98
CA ASN A 186 8.60 2.80 -3.12
C ASN A 186 7.36 3.18 -3.96
N ALA A 187 7.16 4.49 -4.15
CA ALA A 187 6.04 5.06 -4.88
C ALA A 187 6.01 4.77 -6.39
N ASN A 188 7.16 4.43 -6.97
CA ASN A 188 7.32 4.06 -8.37
C ASN A 188 7.13 2.56 -8.61
N GLY A 189 6.85 1.77 -7.55
CA GLY A 189 6.75 0.30 -7.64
C GLY A 189 8.10 -0.39 -7.62
N GLU A 190 9.13 0.32 -7.14
CA GLU A 190 10.47 -0.22 -7.03
C GLU A 190 10.57 -1.05 -5.76
N LEU A 191 10.67 -2.37 -5.95
CA LEU A 191 10.81 -3.37 -4.91
C LEU A 191 12.28 -3.77 -4.82
N TYR A 192 12.94 -3.50 -3.70
CA TYR A 192 14.33 -3.90 -3.46
C TYR A 192 14.41 -4.95 -2.37
N LEU A 193 15.24 -5.98 -2.58
CA LEU A 193 15.53 -7.02 -1.59
C LEU A 193 17.04 -7.09 -1.31
N PHE A 194 17.39 -7.22 -0.03
CA PHE A 194 18.78 -7.25 0.41
C PHE A 194 18.91 -7.95 1.77
N GLU A 195 20.12 -8.38 2.13
CA GLU A 195 20.41 -8.87 3.48
C GLU A 195 20.51 -7.70 4.45
N HIS A 196 20.02 -7.87 5.68
CA HIS A 196 20.10 -6.82 6.69
C HIS A 196 20.94 -7.31 7.87
N ASN A 197 22.20 -6.89 7.87
CA ASN A 197 23.23 -7.32 8.82
C ASN A 197 23.33 -6.37 10.02
N GLU A 198 22.20 -5.79 10.44
CA GLU A 198 22.09 -4.89 11.61
C GLU A 198 23.08 -3.70 11.55
N GLY A 199 23.28 -3.16 10.34
CA GLY A 199 24.18 -2.02 10.10
C GLY A 199 25.66 -2.39 10.02
N ALA A 200 26.05 -3.65 10.19
CA ALA A 200 27.46 -4.08 10.15
C ALA A 200 28.14 -3.83 8.78
N ASP A 201 27.36 -3.82 7.70
CA ASP A 201 27.78 -3.50 6.33
C ASP A 201 27.36 -2.08 5.90
N HIS A 202 26.91 -1.26 6.84
CA HIS A 202 26.36 0.08 6.64
C HIS A 202 25.15 0.11 5.68
N ILE A 203 24.44 -1.01 5.52
CA ILE A 203 23.23 -1.10 4.72
C ILE A 203 22.00 -1.29 5.63
N ALA A 204 20.98 -0.49 5.39
CA ALA A 204 19.66 -0.57 6.02
C ALA A 204 18.56 -0.30 5.00
N HIS A 205 17.29 -0.38 5.42
CA HIS A 205 16.14 -0.05 4.55
C HIS A 205 16.26 1.33 3.91
N SER A 206 16.79 2.32 4.64
CA SER A 206 17.01 3.68 4.15
C SER A 206 18.04 3.76 3.03
N SER A 207 18.98 2.81 2.96
CA SER A 207 19.97 2.70 1.88
C SER A 207 19.33 2.52 0.51
N MET A 208 18.23 1.76 0.44
CA MET A 208 17.52 1.43 -0.81
C MET A 208 16.61 2.57 -1.31
N THR A 209 16.52 3.66 -0.56
CA THR A 209 15.60 4.76 -0.84
C THR A 209 16.28 6.13 -0.71
N ALA A 210 17.56 6.17 -0.34
CA ALA A 210 18.23 7.38 0.17
C ALA A 210 17.40 8.13 1.22
N GLY A 211 16.74 7.39 2.11
CA GLY A 211 15.87 7.93 3.16
C GLY A 211 14.50 8.42 2.67
N SER A 212 14.17 8.22 1.39
CA SER A 212 12.89 8.64 0.82
C SER A 212 11.71 7.87 1.41
N PRO A 213 10.51 8.47 1.41
CA PRO A 213 9.30 7.76 1.79
C PRO A 213 9.04 6.52 0.93
N VAL A 214 8.51 5.47 1.56
CA VAL A 214 8.14 4.20 0.92
C VAL A 214 6.69 3.88 1.18
N ILE A 215 6.11 3.01 0.36
CA ILE A 215 4.77 2.45 0.61
C ILE A 215 4.82 1.43 1.74
N ALA A 216 5.83 0.57 1.66
CA ALA A 216 6.05 -0.49 2.62
C ALA A 216 7.54 -0.77 2.75
N ALA A 217 7.92 -1.20 3.94
CA ALA A 217 9.20 -1.77 4.25
C ALA A 217 8.95 -2.95 5.20
N GLY A 218 9.92 -3.83 5.35
CA GLY A 218 9.80 -5.00 6.21
C GLY A 218 10.82 -6.04 5.86
N GLU A 219 10.49 -7.30 6.12
CA GLU A 219 11.23 -8.43 5.59
C GLU A 219 10.30 -9.38 4.84
N ILE A 220 10.88 -10.13 3.92
CA ILE A 220 10.15 -10.99 3.01
C ILE A 220 10.88 -12.33 2.89
N LYS A 221 10.09 -13.41 2.83
CA LYS A 221 10.56 -14.75 2.53
C LYS A 221 10.00 -15.18 1.19
N ILE A 222 10.88 -15.54 0.27
CA ILE A 222 10.54 -15.99 -1.08
C ILE A 222 11.27 -17.29 -1.38
N GLU A 223 10.55 -18.27 -1.90
CA GLU A 223 11.11 -19.56 -2.33
C GLU A 223 10.76 -19.79 -3.80
N ASN A 224 11.78 -19.89 -4.67
CA ASN A 224 11.62 -20.10 -6.11
C ASN A 224 10.66 -19.09 -6.79
N GLY A 225 10.79 -17.81 -6.42
CA GLY A 225 9.96 -16.71 -6.90
C GLY A 225 8.54 -16.68 -6.32
N VAL A 226 8.21 -17.51 -5.33
CA VAL A 226 6.89 -17.55 -4.67
C VAL A 226 6.96 -16.93 -3.28
N LEU A 227 6.02 -16.03 -2.96
CA LEU A 227 5.90 -15.43 -1.63
C LEU A 227 5.54 -16.49 -0.58
N LYS A 228 6.26 -16.49 0.54
CA LYS A 228 6.01 -17.39 1.68
C LYS A 228 5.73 -16.66 2.98
N ALA A 229 6.40 -15.54 3.23
CA ALA A 229 6.11 -14.71 4.38
C ALA A 229 6.47 -13.25 4.14
N ILE A 230 5.83 -12.36 4.88
CA ILE A 230 6.16 -10.94 4.96
C ILE A 230 6.05 -10.48 6.40
N THR A 231 6.95 -9.62 6.87
CA THR A 231 7.02 -9.18 8.26
C THR A 231 6.92 -7.67 8.37
N THR A 232 6.49 -7.17 9.54
CA THR A 232 6.53 -5.73 9.87
C THR A 232 7.90 -5.27 10.38
N HIS A 233 8.96 -6.07 10.26
CA HIS A 233 10.26 -5.74 10.83
C HIS A 233 11.13 -4.99 9.80
N SER A 234 11.38 -3.70 10.02
CA SER A 234 12.14 -2.87 9.08
C SER A 234 13.11 -1.89 9.75
N GLY A 235 13.44 -2.13 11.02
CA GLY A 235 14.14 -1.18 11.86
C GLY A 235 13.41 0.17 11.91
N HIS A 236 13.94 1.15 11.20
CA HIS A 236 13.58 2.57 11.25
C HIS A 236 12.25 2.95 10.58
N TYR A 237 11.75 2.17 9.61
CA TYR A 237 10.50 2.49 8.92
C TYR A 237 9.23 2.08 9.68
N ARG A 238 9.34 1.14 10.62
CA ARG A 238 8.26 0.71 11.54
C ARG A 238 6.87 0.58 10.86
N PRO A 239 6.73 -0.33 9.88
CA PRO A 239 5.51 -0.51 9.10
C PRO A 239 4.38 -0.99 9.99
N SER A 240 3.22 -0.37 9.84
CA SER A 240 1.99 -0.92 10.40
C SER A 240 1.49 -2.11 9.57
N LEU A 241 0.53 -2.86 10.12
CA LEU A 241 -0.15 -3.91 9.37
C LEU A 241 -0.79 -3.38 8.08
N PHE A 242 -1.25 -2.12 8.08
CA PHE A 242 -1.74 -1.45 6.88
C PHE A 242 -0.68 -1.29 5.79
N ASN A 243 0.58 -1.02 6.15
CA ASN A 243 1.66 -0.93 5.15
C ASN A 243 1.97 -2.31 4.55
N ILE A 244 1.90 -3.37 5.36
CA ILE A 244 2.01 -4.75 4.84
C ILE A 244 0.82 -5.11 3.96
N HIS A 245 -0.39 -4.71 4.31
CA HIS A 245 -1.56 -4.83 3.44
C HIS A 245 -1.32 -4.15 2.08
N ARG A 246 -0.77 -2.93 2.06
CA ARG A 246 -0.41 -2.23 0.79
C ARG A 246 0.60 -3.01 -0.05
N ALA A 247 1.58 -3.64 0.58
CA ALA A 247 2.52 -4.52 -0.12
C ALA A 247 1.83 -5.76 -0.70
N LEU A 248 0.97 -6.43 0.07
CA LEU A 248 0.21 -7.60 -0.37
C LEU A 248 -0.76 -7.25 -1.51
N GLU A 249 -1.42 -6.09 -1.41
CA GLU A 249 -2.24 -5.54 -2.48
C GLU A 249 -1.42 -5.34 -3.75
N TYR A 250 -0.25 -4.71 -3.65
CA TYR A 250 0.63 -4.51 -4.79
C TYR A 250 1.04 -5.84 -5.43
N PHE A 251 1.37 -6.86 -4.63
CA PHE A 251 1.71 -8.18 -5.12
C PHE A 251 0.52 -8.88 -5.80
N SER A 252 -0.65 -8.87 -5.16
CA SER A 252 -1.89 -9.44 -5.69
C SER A 252 -2.29 -8.80 -7.03
N HIS A 253 -2.18 -7.47 -7.14
CA HIS A 253 -2.41 -6.75 -8.40
C HIS A 253 -1.44 -7.13 -9.52
N ASN A 254 -0.21 -7.50 -9.16
CA ASN A 254 0.76 -8.06 -10.09
C ASN A 254 0.62 -9.60 -10.22
N ASN A 255 -0.56 -10.12 -9.90
CA ASN A 255 -0.98 -11.52 -10.03
C ASN A 255 -0.18 -12.52 -9.19
N VAL A 256 0.56 -12.07 -8.17
CA VAL A 256 1.23 -12.96 -7.22
C VAL A 256 0.19 -13.63 -6.34
N ASP A 257 0.29 -14.96 -6.19
CA ASP A 257 -0.54 -15.70 -5.25
C ASP A 257 -0.07 -15.43 -3.80
N ILE A 258 -0.88 -14.72 -3.03
CA ILE A 258 -0.63 -14.41 -1.62
C ILE A 258 -1.28 -15.44 -0.66
N SER A 259 -2.07 -16.40 -1.16
CA SER A 259 -2.82 -17.37 -0.32
C SER A 259 -1.94 -18.36 0.42
N GLN A 260 -0.73 -18.60 -0.09
CA GLN A 260 0.25 -19.49 0.51
C GLN A 260 1.23 -18.76 1.44
N ALA A 261 1.03 -17.46 1.66
CA ALA A 261 1.91 -16.63 2.48
C ALA A 261 1.32 -16.32 3.85
N VAL A 262 2.19 -16.00 4.80
CA VAL A 262 1.82 -15.50 6.13
C VAL A 262 2.37 -14.10 6.37
N VAL A 263 1.61 -13.27 7.08
CA VAL A 263 2.08 -12.02 7.68
C VAL A 263 2.56 -12.32 9.09
N VAL A 264 3.80 -11.93 9.40
CA VAL A 264 4.42 -12.12 10.71
C VAL A 264 4.55 -10.78 11.43
N THR A 265 3.98 -10.68 12.62
CA THR A 265 4.04 -9.47 13.46
C THR A 265 4.64 -9.73 14.83
N PHE A 266 5.08 -8.65 15.49
CA PHE A 266 5.65 -8.68 16.85
C PHE A 266 4.58 -8.85 17.92
N THR A 267 3.45 -8.16 17.75
CA THR A 267 2.28 -8.24 18.62
C THR A 267 1.21 -9.06 17.94
N ASN A 268 0.30 -9.63 18.73
CA ASN A 268 -0.85 -10.35 18.19
C ASN A 268 -1.76 -9.37 17.45
N PRO A 269 -1.86 -9.44 16.11
CA PRO A 269 -2.68 -8.53 15.34
C PRO A 269 -4.12 -9.04 15.22
N SER A 270 -4.51 -10.14 15.91
CA SER A 270 -5.79 -10.83 15.77
C SER A 270 -6.92 -9.85 15.44
N LEU A 271 -7.38 -9.95 14.20
CA LEU A 271 -8.46 -9.15 13.69
C LEU A 271 -9.76 -9.88 14.03
N LYS A 272 -10.87 -9.15 14.04
CA LYS A 272 -12.17 -9.76 14.31
C LYS A 272 -12.44 -10.90 13.32
N GLY A 273 -12.58 -12.13 13.83
CA GLY A 273 -12.80 -13.33 13.02
C GLY A 273 -11.55 -13.93 12.36
N ILE A 274 -10.36 -13.38 12.63
CA ILE A 274 -9.08 -13.88 12.10
C ILE A 274 -8.09 -14.01 13.26
N GLU A 275 -7.89 -15.25 13.69
CA GLU A 275 -6.91 -15.56 14.74
C GLU A 275 -5.50 -15.61 14.19
N SER A 276 -4.59 -14.99 14.93
CA SER A 276 -3.16 -15.08 14.65
C SER A 276 -2.54 -16.15 15.53
N LYS A 277 -1.74 -17.03 14.92
CA LYS A 277 -1.10 -18.15 15.63
C LYS A 277 0.23 -17.70 16.22
N PRO A 278 0.47 -17.87 17.53
CA PRO A 278 1.80 -17.65 18.08
C PRO A 278 2.77 -18.69 17.52
N VAL A 279 3.93 -18.23 17.05
CA VAL A 279 5.01 -19.07 16.54
C VAL A 279 6.32 -18.69 17.19
N THR A 280 7.18 -19.67 17.42
CA THR A 280 8.55 -19.41 17.86
C THR A 280 9.43 -19.22 16.65
N MET A 281 10.02 -18.03 16.54
CA MET A 281 10.97 -17.65 15.50
C MET A 281 12.36 -17.47 16.09
N TRP A 282 13.41 -17.81 15.35
CA TRP A 282 14.79 -17.68 15.82
C TRP A 282 15.41 -16.35 15.36
N MET A 283 15.82 -15.51 16.30
CA MET A 283 16.47 -14.19 16.11
C MET A 283 17.28 -13.75 17.33
N PRO A 284 18.62 -13.66 17.27
CA PRO A 284 19.55 -14.77 17.58
C PRO A 284 19.19 -15.75 18.71
N GLY A 285 18.02 -15.63 19.36
CA GLY A 285 17.42 -16.62 20.25
C GLY A 285 15.93 -16.84 19.92
N PRO A 286 15.21 -17.69 20.67
CA PRO A 286 13.80 -17.96 20.41
C PRO A 286 12.95 -16.77 20.85
N VAL A 287 12.14 -16.24 19.92
CA VAL A 287 11.19 -15.16 20.19
C VAL A 287 9.80 -15.54 19.70
N THR A 288 8.76 -15.16 20.45
CA THR A 288 7.38 -15.35 20.00
C THR A 288 7.01 -14.27 18.99
N ARG A 289 6.46 -14.70 17.86
CA ARG A 289 5.84 -13.86 16.83
C ARG A 289 4.44 -14.39 16.54
N PHE A 290 3.67 -13.64 15.77
CA PHE A 290 2.31 -14.01 15.41
C PHE A 290 2.18 -14.13 13.90
N GLU A 291 1.75 -15.30 13.43
CA GLU A 291 1.48 -15.57 12.03
C GLU A 291 -0.01 -15.42 11.74
N THR A 292 -0.32 -14.64 10.72
CA THR A 292 -1.67 -14.47 10.17
C THR A 292 -1.64 -14.82 8.68
N PRO A 293 -2.56 -15.63 8.13
CA PRO A 293 -2.60 -15.87 6.69
C PRO A 293 -2.71 -14.56 5.90
N ALA A 294 -1.86 -14.38 4.89
CA ALA A 294 -1.74 -13.10 4.19
C ALA A 294 -2.99 -12.75 3.38
N ASP A 295 -3.65 -13.74 2.77
CA ASP A 295 -4.94 -13.54 2.09
C ASP A 295 -6.05 -13.11 3.05
N LYS A 296 -6.00 -13.55 4.31
CA LYS A 296 -6.94 -13.14 5.35
C LYS A 296 -6.66 -11.72 5.80
N VAL A 297 -5.39 -11.34 6.01
CA VAL A 297 -5.05 -9.92 6.25
C VAL A 297 -5.56 -9.05 5.10
N TYR A 298 -5.35 -9.48 3.86
CA TYR A 298 -5.82 -8.78 2.66
C TYR A 298 -7.34 -8.62 2.64
N LYS A 299 -8.10 -9.70 2.79
CA LYS A 299 -9.59 -9.69 2.77
C LYS A 299 -10.23 -9.10 4.03
N SER A 300 -9.52 -9.06 5.15
CA SER A 300 -10.06 -8.62 6.44
C SER A 300 -10.58 -7.19 6.40
N ILE A 301 -9.93 -6.33 5.60
CA ILE A 301 -10.25 -4.92 5.54
C ILE A 301 -11.63 -4.69 4.92
N ASP A 302 -11.91 -5.36 3.80
CA ASP A 302 -13.23 -5.30 3.16
C ASP A 302 -14.30 -5.92 4.06
N THR A 303 -13.99 -7.05 4.70
CA THR A 303 -14.91 -7.72 5.64
C THR A 303 -15.28 -6.81 6.82
N ILE A 304 -14.30 -6.13 7.42
CA ILE A 304 -14.57 -5.29 8.59
C ILE A 304 -15.31 -4.01 8.19
N LEU A 305 -15.06 -3.45 7.01
CA LEU A 305 -15.91 -2.38 6.48
C LEU A 305 -17.35 -2.81 6.29
N ASP A 306 -17.57 -3.98 5.67
CA ASP A 306 -18.89 -4.54 5.47
C ASP A 306 -19.63 -4.76 6.79
N GLU A 307 -18.96 -5.32 7.80
CA GLU A 307 -19.53 -5.52 9.13
C GLU A 307 -19.88 -4.20 9.84
N ASN A 308 -19.02 -3.20 9.74
CA ASN A 308 -19.29 -1.87 10.33
C ASN A 308 -20.52 -1.24 9.68
N ILE A 309 -20.62 -1.29 8.36
CA ILE A 309 -21.77 -0.76 7.62
C ILE A 309 -23.06 -1.51 7.99
N GLN A 310 -23.00 -2.83 8.16
CA GLN A 310 -24.13 -3.62 8.63
C GLN A 310 -24.55 -3.24 10.06
N SER A 311 -23.59 -3.05 10.97
CA SER A 311 -23.83 -2.62 12.34
C SER A 311 -24.52 -1.25 12.40
N ILE A 312 -24.02 -0.29 11.62
CA ILE A 312 -24.59 1.05 11.48
C ILE A 312 -26.05 0.97 10.99
N ASN A 313 -26.30 0.19 9.93
CA ASN A 313 -27.65 -0.01 9.39
C ASN A 313 -28.62 -0.58 10.43
N LYS A 314 -28.19 -1.59 11.20
CA LYS A 314 -28.98 -2.22 12.26
C LYS A 314 -29.32 -1.22 13.37
N ASP A 315 -28.35 -0.41 13.78
CA ASP A 315 -28.54 0.54 14.87
C ASP A 315 -29.47 1.70 14.49
N ILE A 316 -29.40 2.20 13.26
CA ILE A 316 -30.31 3.25 12.80
C ILE A 316 -31.72 2.70 12.55
N THR A 317 -31.84 1.47 12.05
CA THR A 317 -33.14 0.80 11.94
C THR A 317 -33.78 0.64 13.32
N ARG A 318 -33.01 0.25 14.34
CA ARG A 318 -33.47 0.16 15.73
C ARG A 318 -33.90 1.51 16.30
N TYR A 319 -33.18 2.60 15.98
CA TYR A 319 -33.58 3.95 16.40
C TYR A 319 -34.99 4.31 15.87
N ARG A 320 -35.28 3.97 14.60
CA ARG A 320 -36.58 4.24 13.95
C ARG A 320 -37.73 3.43 14.57
N SER A 321 -37.49 2.17 14.93
CA SER A 321 -38.53 1.26 15.44
C SER A 321 -38.67 1.23 16.96
N SER A 322 -37.83 1.98 17.70
CA SER A 322 -37.83 1.95 19.16
C SER A 322 -39.14 2.49 19.77
N ILE A 323 -39.69 1.75 20.75
CA ILE A 323 -40.88 2.16 21.51
C ILE A 323 -40.73 3.54 22.15
N VAL A 324 -39.52 3.88 22.60
CA VAL A 324 -39.18 5.19 23.17
C VAL A 324 -39.27 6.30 22.13
N THR A 325 -38.84 6.06 20.89
CA THR A 325 -39.01 7.02 19.78
C THR A 325 -40.50 7.26 19.49
N SER A 326 -41.34 6.23 19.63
CA SER A 326 -42.80 6.36 19.51
C SER A 326 -43.41 7.21 20.63
N ILE A 327 -42.91 7.09 21.87
CA ILE A 327 -43.32 7.94 23.00
C ILE A 327 -42.95 9.41 22.75
N TYR A 328 -41.76 9.69 22.21
CA TYR A 328 -41.36 11.06 21.89
C TYR A 328 -42.20 11.67 20.75
N LYS A 329 -42.65 10.88 19.76
CA LYS A 329 -43.62 11.37 18.75
C LYS A 329 -44.94 11.81 19.38
N ILE A 330 -45.42 11.07 20.38
CA ILE A 330 -46.64 11.42 21.11
C ILE A 330 -46.41 12.73 21.90
N LYS A 331 -45.27 12.84 22.58
CA LYS A 331 -44.88 14.06 23.30
C LYS A 331 -44.79 15.26 22.35
N ASP A 332 -44.10 15.11 21.23
CA ASP A 332 -43.94 16.15 20.23
C ASP A 332 -45.29 16.66 19.70
N LYS A 333 -46.21 15.74 19.37
CA LYS A 333 -47.58 16.09 18.96
C LYS A 333 -48.35 16.85 20.04
N ALA A 334 -48.15 16.51 21.32
CA ALA A 334 -48.78 17.21 22.43
C ALA A 334 -48.21 18.62 22.68
N PHE A 335 -46.94 18.87 22.32
CA PHE A 335 -46.28 20.18 22.48
C PHE A 335 -46.11 20.96 21.16
N GLY A 336 -46.73 20.51 20.06
CA GLY A 336 -46.62 21.16 18.75
C GLY A 336 -45.22 21.09 18.10
N SER A 337 -44.37 20.17 18.53
CA SER A 337 -43.02 19.94 18.00
C SER A 337 -43.05 18.91 16.86
N THR A 338 -42.16 19.04 15.88
CA THR A 338 -41.96 18.05 14.79
C THR A 338 -40.62 17.31 14.91
N LEU A 339 -39.85 17.58 15.97
CA LEU A 339 -38.44 17.21 16.08
C LEU A 339 -38.18 15.70 15.88
N THR A 340 -39.01 14.84 16.46
CA THR A 340 -38.85 13.38 16.35
C THR A 340 -39.17 12.87 14.94
N GLU A 341 -40.12 13.49 14.25
CA GLU A 341 -40.43 13.14 12.87
C GLU A 341 -39.31 13.57 11.92
N ASP A 342 -38.78 14.78 12.10
CA ASP A 342 -37.69 15.31 11.27
C ASP A 342 -36.38 14.54 11.49
N ARG A 343 -36.08 14.15 12.74
CA ARG A 343 -34.95 13.24 13.02
C ARG A 343 -35.18 11.84 12.45
N ALA A 344 -36.41 11.33 12.42
CA ALA A 344 -36.71 10.06 11.76
C ALA A 344 -36.52 10.12 10.23
N LYS A 345 -36.77 11.28 9.60
CA LYS A 345 -36.46 11.52 8.19
C LYS A 345 -34.95 11.52 7.95
N VAL A 346 -34.16 12.23 8.76
CA VAL A 346 -32.68 12.20 8.69
C VAL A 346 -32.14 10.78 8.83
N ALA A 347 -32.64 10.01 9.79
CA ALA A 347 -32.24 8.61 9.98
C ALA A 347 -32.63 7.71 8.79
N SER A 348 -33.80 7.91 8.18
CA SER A 348 -34.26 7.12 7.05
C SER A 348 -33.44 7.40 5.78
N ASP A 349 -33.11 8.67 5.55
CA ASP A 349 -32.23 9.09 4.47
C ASP A 349 -30.82 8.51 4.65
N PHE A 350 -30.28 8.58 5.88
CA PHE A 350 -28.98 7.99 6.20
C PHE A 350 -28.91 6.48 5.90
N VAL A 351 -29.94 5.70 6.29
CA VAL A 351 -30.00 4.26 5.97
C VAL A 351 -30.04 4.03 4.46
N THR A 352 -30.82 4.84 3.74
CA THR A 352 -30.96 4.72 2.29
C THR A 352 -29.60 4.96 1.63
N LYS A 353 -28.94 6.07 1.96
CA LYS A 353 -27.61 6.40 1.46
C LYS A 353 -26.54 5.42 1.86
N LEU A 354 -26.59 4.88 3.07
CA LEU A 354 -25.67 3.86 3.52
C LEU A 354 -25.88 2.50 2.81
N THR A 355 -27.13 2.18 2.45
CA THR A 355 -27.46 0.99 1.67
C THR A 355 -26.99 1.14 0.21
N GLU A 356 -27.25 2.29 -0.41
CA GLU A 356 -26.70 2.64 -1.73
C GLU A 356 -25.16 2.59 -1.72
N PHE A 357 -24.55 3.11 -0.66
CA PHE A 357 -23.10 3.07 -0.46
C PHE A 357 -22.60 1.62 -0.40
N LYS A 358 -23.24 0.76 0.41
CA LYS A 358 -22.90 -0.66 0.51
C LYS A 358 -22.99 -1.38 -0.83
N GLN A 359 -24.04 -1.15 -1.61
CA GLN A 359 -24.23 -1.78 -2.92
C GLN A 359 -23.13 -1.42 -3.93
N LYS A 360 -22.44 -0.30 -3.71
CA LYS A 360 -21.32 0.17 -4.53
C LYS A 360 -19.96 -0.34 -4.05
N LEU A 361 -19.88 -0.97 -2.88
CA LEU A 361 -18.66 -1.60 -2.41
C LEU A 361 -18.41 -2.84 -3.24
N ASN A 362 -17.30 -2.83 -3.97
CA ASN A 362 -16.81 -4.02 -4.64
C ASN A 362 -16.13 -4.93 -3.60
N THR A 363 -16.08 -6.23 -3.82
CA THR A 363 -15.40 -7.16 -2.89
C THR A 363 -13.88 -7.20 -3.05
N ASP A 364 -13.37 -6.46 -4.03
CA ASP A 364 -11.95 -6.34 -4.36
C ASP A 364 -11.58 -4.85 -4.45
N LEU A 365 -11.78 -4.09 -3.36
CA LEU A 365 -11.42 -2.68 -3.33
C LEU A 365 -9.89 -2.54 -3.32
N THR A 366 -9.37 -1.72 -4.22
CA THR A 366 -8.02 -1.20 -4.06
C THR A 366 -7.93 -0.33 -2.82
N SER A 367 -6.76 -0.15 -2.24
CA SER A 367 -6.58 0.62 -1.01
C SER A 367 -6.89 2.11 -1.16
N ALA A 368 -6.90 2.54 -2.41
CA ALA A 368 -7.26 3.87 -2.87
C ALA A 368 -8.80 4.02 -2.84
N GLU A 369 -9.50 3.09 -3.47
CA GLU A 369 -10.97 2.97 -3.41
C GLU A 369 -11.45 2.71 -1.97
N LEU A 370 -10.66 1.99 -1.17
CA LEU A 370 -10.88 1.75 0.25
C LEU A 370 -10.73 3.03 1.08
N ASN A 371 -9.66 3.80 0.88
CA ASN A 371 -9.47 5.07 1.59
C ASN A 371 -10.58 6.06 1.20
N ASP A 372 -10.93 6.12 -0.09
CA ASP A 372 -12.03 6.95 -0.57
C ASP A 372 -13.40 6.45 -0.12
N THR A 373 -13.56 5.14 0.03
CA THR A 373 -14.70 4.49 0.67
C THR A 373 -14.81 4.93 2.14
N ILE A 374 -13.72 4.83 2.92
CA ILE A 374 -13.69 5.26 4.32
C ILE A 374 -14.00 6.77 4.43
N LYS A 375 -13.41 7.60 3.57
CA LYS A 375 -13.70 9.05 3.53
C LYS A 375 -15.15 9.33 3.18
N SER A 376 -15.68 8.66 2.16
CA SER A 376 -17.06 8.83 1.70
C SER A 376 -18.05 8.38 2.76
N LEU A 377 -17.75 7.28 3.48
CA LEU A 377 -18.53 6.83 4.63
C LEU A 377 -18.45 7.83 5.79
N ASN A 378 -17.27 8.35 6.12
CA ASN A 378 -17.12 9.38 7.16
C ASN A 378 -17.84 10.67 6.81
N LYS A 379 -17.77 11.10 5.55
CA LYS A 379 -18.48 12.27 5.04
C LYS A 379 -19.99 12.04 5.14
N LEU A 380 -20.48 10.88 4.70
CA LEU A 380 -21.88 10.50 4.83
C LEU A 380 -22.35 10.58 6.29
N ILE A 381 -21.59 10.02 7.24
CA ILE A 381 -21.89 10.09 8.68
C ILE A 381 -21.92 11.56 9.15
N THR A 382 -20.92 12.36 8.78
CA THR A 382 -20.79 13.75 9.21
C THR A 382 -21.91 14.64 8.66
N ASP A 383 -22.22 14.55 7.37
CA ASP A 383 -23.28 15.32 6.73
C ASP A 383 -24.65 15.06 7.41
N HIS A 384 -24.92 13.81 7.80
CA HIS A 384 -26.17 13.45 8.47
C HIS A 384 -26.19 13.83 9.96
N GLU A 385 -25.05 13.80 10.63
CA GLU A 385 -24.90 14.31 12.00
C GLU A 385 -25.17 15.82 12.04
N GLU A 386 -24.59 16.58 11.12
CA GLU A 386 -24.80 18.03 11.01
C GLU A 386 -26.27 18.37 10.74
N ARG A 387 -26.93 17.63 9.84
CA ARG A 387 -28.38 17.75 9.62
C ARG A 387 -29.20 17.45 10.87
N ASN A 388 -28.84 16.43 11.65
CA ASN A 388 -29.49 16.16 12.93
C ASN A 388 -29.26 17.29 13.95
N ARG A 389 -28.04 17.83 14.01
CA ARG A 389 -27.67 18.92 14.92
C ARG A 389 -28.37 20.24 14.58
N ALA A 390 -28.62 20.50 13.29
CA ALA A 390 -29.41 21.63 12.83
C ALA A 390 -30.87 21.58 13.31
N LEU A 391 -31.41 20.39 13.56
CA LEU A 391 -32.75 20.22 14.15
C LEU A 391 -32.75 20.51 15.66
N ALA A 392 -31.79 19.92 16.39
CA ALA A 392 -31.54 20.20 17.80
C ALA A 392 -30.19 19.58 18.22
N LYS A 393 -29.57 20.12 19.28
CA LYS A 393 -28.40 19.49 19.92
C LYS A 393 -28.83 18.31 20.80
N GLY A 394 -27.99 17.28 20.87
CA GLY A 394 -28.11 16.09 21.69
C GLY A 394 -29.12 15.06 21.21
N GLY A 395 -29.34 14.04 22.05
CA GLY A 395 -30.35 12.99 21.82
C GLY A 395 -29.82 11.76 21.10
N ARG A 396 -30.68 10.73 21.03
CA ARG A 396 -30.27 9.36 20.67
C ARG A 396 -29.65 9.21 19.29
N LEU A 397 -30.16 9.95 18.30
CA LEU A 397 -29.62 9.88 16.94
C LEU A 397 -28.20 10.47 16.86
N GLU A 398 -27.94 11.57 17.59
CA GLU A 398 -26.58 12.13 17.71
C GLU A 398 -25.64 11.15 18.41
N SER A 399 -26.07 10.51 19.50
CA SER A 399 -25.27 9.47 20.16
C SER A 399 -24.94 8.30 19.23
N LYS A 400 -25.83 7.94 18.29
CA LYS A 400 -25.54 6.93 17.28
C LYS A 400 -24.50 7.40 16.27
N PHE A 401 -24.59 8.62 15.77
CA PHE A 401 -23.56 9.18 14.89
C PHE A 401 -22.19 9.25 15.58
N CYS A 402 -22.11 9.67 16.85
CA CYS A 402 -20.87 9.65 17.61
C CYS A 402 -20.27 8.24 17.72
N SER A 403 -21.07 7.24 18.09
CA SER A 403 -20.62 5.85 18.17
C SER A 403 -20.13 5.30 16.82
N PHE A 404 -20.75 5.71 15.70
CA PHE A 404 -20.29 5.31 14.38
C PHE A 404 -18.95 5.95 14.01
N LYS A 405 -18.74 7.22 14.35
CA LYS A 405 -17.43 7.88 14.19
C LYS A 405 -16.38 7.21 15.04
N GLU A 406 -16.70 6.82 16.27
CA GLU A 406 -15.81 6.06 17.14
C GLU A 406 -15.44 4.70 16.55
N HIS A 407 -16.40 3.94 16.01
CA HIS A 407 -16.11 2.67 15.33
C HIS A 407 -15.26 2.85 14.07
N LEU A 408 -15.50 3.90 13.28
CA LEU A 408 -14.68 4.22 12.11
C LEU A 408 -13.27 4.65 12.50
N LEU A 409 -13.11 5.36 13.62
CA LEU A 409 -11.81 5.71 14.20
C LEU A 409 -11.11 4.48 14.78
N GLN A 410 -11.86 3.56 15.40
CA GLN A 410 -11.34 2.30 15.91
C GLN A 410 -10.83 1.43 14.76
N LEU A 411 -11.62 1.29 13.68
CA LEU A 411 -11.20 0.71 12.40
C LEU A 411 -9.91 1.41 11.91
N HIS A 412 -9.87 2.73 11.86
CA HIS A 412 -8.64 3.39 11.46
C HIS A 412 -7.47 3.02 12.39
N SER A 413 -7.70 2.90 13.70
CA SER A 413 -6.68 2.66 14.73
C SER A 413 -6.18 1.21 14.85
N GLU A 414 -7.05 0.21 14.67
CA GLU A 414 -6.71 -1.22 14.70
C GLU A 414 -5.81 -1.57 13.51
N TYR A 415 -6.01 -0.90 12.38
CA TYR A 415 -5.25 -1.12 11.15
C TYR A 415 -4.02 -0.23 11.01
N THR A 416 -4.11 1.04 11.42
CA THR A 416 -2.94 1.92 11.44
C THR A 416 -2.01 1.62 12.62
N GLY A 417 -2.44 0.79 13.58
CA GLY A 417 -1.67 0.51 14.79
C GLY A 417 -1.66 1.71 15.72
N ARG A 418 -2.61 1.75 16.66
CA ARG A 418 -2.49 2.57 17.88
C ARG A 418 -1.60 1.92 18.95
N ALA A 419 -0.82 0.90 18.58
CA ALA A 419 -0.10 0.06 19.53
C ALA A 419 1.25 -0.47 19.00
N GLU A 420 1.99 0.31 18.22
CA GLU A 420 3.46 0.24 18.32
C GLU A 420 3.90 1.02 19.56
N GLN A 421 3.63 0.41 20.71
CA GLN A 421 4.55 0.38 21.85
C GLN A 421 5.30 1.70 22.14
N MET A 422 4.58 2.67 22.69
CA MET A 422 5.09 3.21 23.95
C MET A 422 5.46 2.00 24.83
N LYS A 423 6.76 1.79 25.05
CA LYS A 423 7.35 0.76 25.93
C LYS A 423 7.37 -0.68 25.42
N LEU A 424 8.32 -1.01 24.56
CA LEU A 424 9.16 -2.21 24.66
C LEU A 424 10.55 -1.78 24.15
N ARG A 425 11.16 -0.82 24.85
CA ARG A 425 12.34 -0.99 25.71
C ARG A 425 13.56 -1.48 24.91
N SER A 426 14.54 -0.58 24.82
CA SER A 426 15.99 -0.81 24.61
C SER A 426 16.39 -1.62 23.39
#